data_AF-A0A1Y2K7L3-F1
#
_entry.id   AF-A0A1Y2K7L3-F1
#
_cell.length_a   1.000
_cell.length_b   1.000
_cell.length_c   1.000
_cell.angle_alpha   90.00
_cell.angle_beta   90.00
_cell.angle_gamma   90.00
#
_symmetry.space_group_name_H-M   'P 1'
#
loop_
_entity.id
_entity.type
_entity.pdbx_description
1 polymer ?
#
loop_
_entity_poly.entity_id
_entity_poly.type
_entity_poly.pdbx_seq_one_letter_code
_entity_poly.pdbx_strand_id
1 'polypeptide(L)'
;MKSTTLAALLLATALTASSGMAQMNTEFSGSNNGPLGPMGAPGQFSGQMSQGGPPGGGPPPEAFSACADRQQGAACQVTTPHGKLDGQCRPDRFGGAGLVCVPNSHRGGPPGMNSGGQPGAAPNMANGFSRPPGNFARGQSRRPQGGGAPGGRPQGYTPRAADPNAIATHNRLPDSGQITCFDARRVIDCPKPGEPFFGQDGNYAGRAMAYESAGAGAVRDLATGLTWESAHHAQRLHYPQAQQRCAQLSLAGRDDWRLPTIRELFSISHWAGYTGGRPFLDSSAFEIKPPSWRELANDPYATHSPEMMGQTWSATAYPGRVMNRGGHNFFFNFLDGRIKSAPRNGPVALFSRCVSGPVWGENDFVAHKDGVVTDRAFGLMWQQKDDGHTRNWGDALAYCENLTLASHNDWRLPNVRELQSLVDYSRANLALDTQFFTQRDPSGWFWSSTTHGDSPSEATYLCFGQCVSTQGIDVHGAGAQRSDPKSGDPTRWSSGRGGQQDAVRIVNYARCVRDAN
;
A
#
# COMPACT_ATOMS: atom_id res chain seq x y z
N MET A 1 49.70 -33.17 38.93
CA MET A 1 50.10 -31.97 39.69
C MET A 1 48.86 -31.09 39.84
N LYS A 2 48.48 -30.81 41.10
CA LYS A 2 47.53 -29.82 41.67
C LYS A 2 46.49 -29.21 40.69
N SER A 3 45.20 -29.55 40.83
CA SER A 3 44.19 -28.91 41.73
C SER A 3 44.03 -27.42 41.37
N THR A 4 42.84 -26.91 41.02
CA THR A 4 41.71 -26.74 41.95
C THR A 4 40.38 -26.52 41.21
N THR A 5 39.36 -27.23 41.70
CA THR A 5 37.93 -26.95 41.60
C THR A 5 37.59 -25.58 42.19
N LEU A 6 36.65 -24.82 41.60
CA LEU A 6 35.75 -23.97 42.38
C LEU A 6 34.41 -23.78 41.63
N ALA A 7 33.37 -24.36 42.23
CA ALA A 7 31.97 -24.01 41.97
C ALA A 7 31.67 -22.65 42.62
N ALA A 8 30.95 -21.78 41.91
CA ALA A 8 30.37 -20.58 42.48
C ALA A 8 28.87 -20.52 42.16
N LEU A 9 28.11 -20.75 43.22
CA LEU A 9 26.70 -20.49 43.44
C LEU A 9 26.40 -19.02 43.13
N LEU A 10 25.35 -18.73 42.36
CA LEU A 10 24.73 -17.40 42.37
C LEU A 10 23.22 -17.54 42.52
N LEU A 11 22.79 -17.09 43.69
CA LEU A 11 21.44 -17.04 44.21
C LEU A 11 20.51 -16.21 43.30
N ALA A 12 19.27 -16.69 43.20
CA ALA A 12 18.12 -15.88 42.89
C ALA A 12 17.88 -14.84 44.00
N THR A 13 17.76 -13.57 43.62
CA THR A 13 17.13 -12.53 44.43
C THR A 13 15.91 -12.03 43.70
N ALA A 14 14.74 -12.44 44.19
CA ALA A 14 13.46 -11.83 43.91
C ALA A 14 13.42 -10.46 44.60
N LEU A 15 13.16 -9.40 43.83
CA LEU A 15 12.71 -8.12 44.38
C LEU A 15 11.20 -8.02 44.24
N THR A 16 10.52 -8.16 45.38
CA THR A 16 9.16 -7.68 45.61
C THR A 16 9.17 -6.17 45.71
N ALA A 17 8.46 -5.48 44.82
CA ALA A 17 8.08 -4.08 45.00
C ALA A 17 6.55 -4.00 45.02
N SER A 18 5.99 -4.02 46.22
CA SER A 18 4.61 -3.64 46.52
C SER A 18 4.61 -2.26 47.16
N SER A 19 3.82 -1.33 46.64
CA SER A 19 2.92 -0.43 47.39
C SER A 19 2.60 0.82 46.57
N GLY A 20 1.32 1.19 46.51
CA GLY A 20 0.92 2.51 46.03
C GLY A 20 -0.42 2.58 45.28
N MET A 21 -1.46 1.87 45.74
CA MET A 21 -2.84 2.22 45.36
C MET A 21 -3.19 3.58 45.95
N ALA A 22 -3.61 4.52 45.12
CA ALA A 22 -4.41 5.65 45.54
C ALA A 22 -5.87 5.36 45.16
N GLN A 23 -6.66 4.97 46.16
CA GLN A 23 -8.11 4.97 46.12
C GLN A 23 -8.60 6.43 46.23
N MET A 24 -9.47 6.85 45.32
CA MET A 24 -10.44 7.91 45.60
C MET A 24 -11.82 7.27 45.64
N ASN A 25 -12.41 7.29 46.83
CA ASN A 25 -13.77 6.84 47.09
C ASN A 25 -14.74 8.03 47.06
N THR A 26 -15.83 7.82 46.31
CA THR A 26 -17.24 8.11 46.61
C THR A 26 -17.68 9.50 47.12
N GLU A 27 -18.72 10.06 46.49
CA GLU A 27 -20.07 10.10 47.08
C GLU A 27 -21.17 10.50 46.06
N PHE A 28 -22.28 9.72 46.11
CA PHE A 28 -23.72 10.07 46.06
C PHE A 28 -24.24 11.06 44.98
N SER A 29 -25.40 10.91 44.33
CA SER A 29 -26.59 10.06 44.48
C SER A 29 -27.58 10.42 43.35
N GLY A 30 -28.56 9.56 43.05
CA GLY A 30 -29.85 10.05 42.52
C GLY A 30 -30.44 9.27 41.35
N SER A 31 -31.18 8.21 41.69
CA SER A 31 -32.20 7.54 40.86
C SER A 31 -33.21 8.52 40.24
N ASN A 32 -33.69 8.22 39.03
CA ASN A 32 -35.14 8.20 38.78
C ASN A 32 -35.53 7.35 37.57
N ASN A 33 -36.27 6.27 37.86
CA ASN A 33 -37.17 5.57 36.96
C ASN A 33 -38.45 6.41 36.74
N GLY A 34 -39.03 6.31 35.54
CA GLY A 34 -40.37 6.78 35.22
C GLY A 34 -40.79 6.42 33.78
N PRO A 35 -42.07 6.18 33.48
CA PRO A 35 -42.51 4.91 32.90
C PRO A 35 -42.85 4.92 31.41
N LEU A 36 -42.94 3.70 30.87
CA LEU A 36 -43.47 3.32 29.55
C LEU A 36 -45.00 3.49 29.46
N GLY A 37 -45.46 3.89 28.26
CA GLY A 37 -46.81 3.60 27.74
C GLY A 37 -47.24 4.57 26.62
N PRO A 38 -48.17 4.21 25.72
CA PRO A 38 -48.44 2.90 25.11
C PRO A 38 -48.39 2.94 23.56
N MET A 39 -48.41 1.75 22.96
CA MET A 39 -48.48 1.51 21.52
C MET A 39 -49.81 1.98 20.90
N GLY A 40 -49.73 2.70 19.78
CA GLY A 40 -50.83 2.96 18.86
C GLY A 40 -50.63 2.20 17.54
N ALA A 41 -51.60 1.36 17.18
CA ALA A 41 -51.69 0.68 15.89
C ALA A 41 -52.19 1.62 14.76
N PRO A 42 -52.03 1.27 13.47
CA PRO A 42 -51.87 2.24 12.39
C PRO A 42 -53.18 2.74 11.77
N GLY A 43 -53.27 4.05 11.55
CA GLY A 43 -54.27 4.69 10.69
C GLY A 43 -53.83 4.68 9.23
N GLN A 44 -54.72 4.21 8.35
CA GLN A 44 -54.61 4.33 6.90
C GLN A 44 -54.68 5.81 6.50
N PHE A 45 -53.66 6.31 5.81
CA PHE A 45 -53.76 7.50 4.96
C PHE A 45 -53.17 7.20 3.60
N SER A 46 -54.07 7.17 2.61
CA SER A 46 -53.79 7.17 1.19
C SER A 46 -53.17 8.50 0.77
N GLY A 47 -51.95 8.47 0.24
CA GLY A 47 -51.29 9.60 -0.40
C GLY A 47 -50.20 9.09 -1.34
N GLN A 48 -50.41 9.24 -2.65
CA GLN A 48 -49.48 8.84 -3.70
C GLN A 48 -48.09 9.47 -3.49
N MET A 49 -47.07 8.66 -3.26
CA MET A 49 -45.66 9.08 -3.37
C MET A 49 -45.15 8.73 -4.77
N SER A 50 -44.84 9.75 -5.56
CA SER A 50 -44.00 9.61 -6.75
C SER A 50 -42.57 9.25 -6.32
N GLN A 51 -42.10 8.07 -6.73
CA GLN A 51 -40.77 7.56 -6.45
C GLN A 51 -39.73 8.27 -7.32
N GLY A 52 -38.96 9.19 -6.73
CA GLY A 52 -37.67 9.62 -7.27
C GLY A 52 -36.62 8.54 -6.96
N GLY A 53 -36.05 7.93 -8.00
CA GLY A 53 -35.02 6.89 -7.86
C GLY A 53 -33.71 7.41 -7.24
N PRO A 54 -32.90 6.52 -6.63
CA PRO A 54 -31.69 6.91 -5.90
C PRO A 54 -30.52 7.29 -6.84
N PRO A 55 -29.64 8.23 -6.43
CA PRO A 55 -28.51 8.68 -7.22
C PRO A 55 -27.31 7.74 -7.06
N GLY A 56 -27.16 6.79 -7.99
CA GLY A 56 -26.00 5.91 -8.09
C GLY A 56 -26.13 5.02 -9.32
N GLY A 57 -25.30 5.25 -10.34
CA GLY A 57 -25.52 4.81 -11.73
C GLY A 57 -25.34 3.31 -11.99
N GLY A 58 -26.25 2.47 -11.47
CA GLY A 58 -26.51 1.13 -11.98
C GLY A 58 -27.68 1.11 -12.98
N PRO A 59 -27.84 0.05 -13.79
CA PRO A 59 -29.03 -0.12 -14.62
C PRO A 59 -30.30 -0.12 -13.74
N PRO A 60 -31.40 0.48 -14.19
CA PRO A 60 -32.63 0.51 -13.40
C PRO A 60 -33.24 -0.91 -13.32
N PRO A 61 -34.01 -1.25 -12.28
CA PRO A 61 -34.57 -2.59 -12.09
C PRO A 61 -35.34 -3.13 -13.30
N GLU A 62 -36.02 -2.25 -14.03
CA GLU A 62 -36.79 -2.57 -15.24
C GLU A 62 -35.90 -3.13 -16.37
N ALA A 63 -34.61 -2.78 -16.39
CA ALA A 63 -33.66 -3.32 -17.36
C ALA A 63 -33.30 -4.78 -17.09
N PHE A 64 -33.35 -5.23 -15.85
CA PHE A 64 -33.17 -6.63 -15.48
C PHE A 64 -34.44 -7.43 -15.75
N SER A 65 -35.61 -6.88 -15.38
CA SER A 65 -36.91 -7.52 -15.64
C SER A 65 -37.15 -7.74 -17.14
N ALA A 66 -36.67 -6.85 -18.02
CA ALA A 66 -36.77 -7.02 -19.47
C ALA A 66 -35.99 -8.23 -20.03
N CYS A 67 -35.09 -8.82 -19.23
CA CYS A 67 -34.21 -9.92 -19.63
C CYS A 67 -34.25 -11.15 -18.71
N ALA A 68 -35.11 -11.16 -17.68
CA ALA A 68 -35.15 -12.20 -16.65
C ALA A 68 -35.32 -13.63 -17.21
N ASP A 69 -36.16 -13.80 -18.23
CA ASP A 69 -36.45 -15.09 -18.88
C ASP A 69 -35.94 -15.17 -20.32
N ARG A 70 -34.97 -14.33 -20.68
CA ARG A 70 -34.42 -14.27 -22.04
C ARG A 70 -33.03 -14.88 -22.10
N GLN A 71 -32.60 -15.28 -23.29
CA GLN A 71 -31.22 -15.70 -23.52
C GLN A 71 -30.33 -14.49 -23.86
N GLN A 72 -29.03 -14.65 -23.66
CA GLN A 72 -28.05 -13.63 -24.04
C GLN A 72 -28.17 -13.31 -25.53
N GLY A 73 -28.18 -12.03 -25.88
CA GLY A 73 -28.35 -11.53 -27.25
C GLY A 73 -29.80 -11.33 -27.70
N ALA A 74 -30.78 -11.79 -26.93
CA ALA A 74 -32.19 -11.52 -27.22
C ALA A 74 -32.47 -10.00 -27.21
N ALA A 75 -33.27 -9.52 -28.16
CA ALA A 75 -33.74 -8.14 -28.16
C ALA A 75 -34.57 -7.87 -26.89
N CYS A 76 -34.53 -6.66 -26.36
CA CYS A 76 -35.28 -6.24 -25.18
C CYS A 76 -35.68 -4.76 -25.31
N GLN A 77 -36.76 -4.36 -24.64
CA GLN A 77 -37.20 -2.97 -24.59
C GLN A 77 -37.50 -2.59 -23.13
N VAL A 78 -36.98 -1.44 -22.69
CA VAL A 78 -37.21 -0.91 -21.34
C VAL A 78 -37.92 0.43 -21.47
N THR A 79 -39.01 0.62 -20.70
CA THR A 79 -39.65 1.94 -20.61
C THR A 79 -39.02 2.70 -19.45
N THR A 80 -38.38 3.83 -19.75
CA THR A 80 -37.81 4.74 -18.74
C THR A 80 -38.68 5.99 -18.61
N PRO A 81 -38.51 6.82 -17.56
CA PRO A 81 -39.16 8.13 -17.47
C PRO A 81 -38.86 9.07 -18.66
N HIS A 82 -37.83 8.77 -19.44
CA HIS A 82 -37.41 9.53 -20.62
C HIS A 82 -37.81 8.88 -21.95
N GLY A 83 -38.63 7.82 -21.94
CA GLY A 83 -39.12 7.12 -23.12
C GLY A 83 -38.73 5.64 -23.19
N LYS A 84 -39.16 4.98 -24.26
CA LYS A 84 -38.84 3.57 -24.56
C LYS A 84 -37.43 3.45 -25.14
N LEU A 85 -36.71 2.44 -24.70
CA LEU A 85 -35.35 2.16 -25.10
C LEU A 85 -35.25 0.71 -25.60
N ASP A 86 -34.75 0.52 -26.82
CA ASP A 86 -34.49 -0.80 -27.40
C ASP A 86 -33.03 -1.23 -27.20
N GLY A 87 -32.83 -2.51 -26.91
CA GLY A 87 -31.52 -3.07 -26.54
C GLY A 87 -31.40 -4.57 -26.76
N GLN A 88 -30.34 -5.14 -26.20
CA GLN A 88 -30.09 -6.58 -26.15
C GLN A 88 -29.73 -7.05 -24.74
N CYS A 89 -30.20 -8.24 -24.37
CA CYS A 89 -29.86 -8.86 -23.10
C CYS A 89 -28.40 -9.29 -23.05
N ARG A 90 -27.65 -8.79 -22.06
CA ARG A 90 -26.22 -9.09 -21.87
C ARG A 90 -25.93 -9.42 -20.41
N PRO A 91 -24.86 -10.19 -20.11
CA PRO A 91 -24.47 -10.46 -18.74
C PRO A 91 -24.24 -9.16 -17.98
N ASP A 92 -24.72 -9.12 -16.73
CA ASP A 92 -24.47 -8.00 -15.86
C ASP A 92 -22.96 -7.84 -15.62
N ARG A 93 -22.42 -6.69 -16.01
CA ARG A 93 -21.01 -6.34 -15.82
C ARG A 93 -20.70 -5.85 -14.41
N PHE A 94 -21.72 -5.72 -13.56
CA PHE A 94 -21.65 -5.22 -12.19
C PHE A 94 -21.76 -6.34 -11.13
N GLY A 95 -21.69 -7.62 -11.55
CA GLY A 95 -21.49 -8.76 -10.65
C GLY A 95 -22.76 -9.49 -10.18
N GLY A 96 -23.95 -9.16 -10.70
CA GLY A 96 -25.17 -9.93 -10.49
C GLY A 96 -25.25 -11.20 -11.35
N ALA A 97 -25.83 -12.27 -10.80
CA ALA A 97 -26.21 -13.44 -11.59
C ALA A 97 -27.50 -13.12 -12.38
N GLY A 98 -27.35 -12.70 -13.64
CA GLY A 98 -28.48 -12.39 -14.52
C GLY A 98 -28.12 -11.65 -15.79
N LEU A 99 -29.09 -11.52 -16.69
CA LEU A 99 -28.99 -10.70 -17.90
C LEU A 99 -29.68 -9.35 -17.68
N VAL A 100 -29.10 -8.29 -18.27
CA VAL A 100 -29.63 -6.93 -18.24
C VAL A 100 -29.79 -6.40 -19.67
N CYS A 101 -30.86 -5.63 -19.90
CA CYS A 101 -31.12 -5.01 -21.20
C CYS A 101 -30.18 -3.82 -21.44
N VAL A 102 -29.30 -3.93 -22.44
CA VAL A 102 -28.32 -2.90 -22.79
C VAL A 102 -28.70 -2.21 -24.10
N PRO A 103 -28.76 -0.86 -24.17
CA PRO A 103 -29.18 -0.13 -25.36
C PRO A 103 -28.31 -0.41 -26.59
N ASN A 104 -28.93 -0.50 -27.76
CA ASN A 104 -28.23 -0.52 -29.04
C ASN A 104 -27.85 0.92 -29.39
N SER A 105 -26.68 1.42 -28.97
CA SER A 105 -26.33 2.83 -29.18
C SER A 105 -26.20 3.19 -30.66
N HIS A 106 -27.03 4.13 -31.14
CA HIS A 106 -26.64 5.00 -32.26
C HIS A 106 -25.70 6.10 -31.74
N ARG A 107 -24.41 6.03 -32.08
CA ARG A 107 -23.51 7.20 -32.13
C ARG A 107 -22.58 7.10 -33.34
N GLY A 108 -23.14 7.46 -34.50
CA GLY A 108 -22.42 8.32 -35.43
C GLY A 108 -22.33 9.73 -34.83
N GLY A 109 -21.27 10.47 -35.18
CA GLY A 109 -21.09 11.85 -34.74
C GLY A 109 -22.13 12.82 -35.32
N PRO A 110 -22.26 14.03 -34.77
CA PRO A 110 -23.16 15.04 -35.32
C PRO A 110 -22.54 15.72 -36.58
N PRO A 111 -23.36 16.12 -37.58
CA PRO A 111 -22.91 16.77 -38.81
C PRO A 111 -22.61 18.26 -38.61
N GLY A 112 -21.70 18.79 -39.44
CA GLY A 112 -21.03 20.08 -39.26
C GLY A 112 -21.84 21.35 -39.57
N MET A 113 -21.26 22.46 -39.11
CA MET A 113 -21.38 23.78 -39.72
C MET A 113 -20.00 24.44 -39.79
N ASN A 114 -19.79 25.14 -40.89
CA ASN A 114 -18.52 25.57 -41.45
C ASN A 114 -18.10 26.97 -40.97
N SER A 115 -16.81 27.27 -41.15
CA SER A 115 -16.19 28.59 -41.36
C SER A 115 -16.23 29.70 -40.28
N GLY A 116 -15.02 30.17 -39.90
CA GLY A 116 -14.77 31.61 -39.69
C GLY A 116 -13.92 32.00 -38.47
N GLY A 117 -12.69 32.45 -38.72
CA GLY A 117 -12.09 33.61 -38.03
C GLY A 117 -11.43 33.43 -36.65
N GLN A 118 -10.10 33.41 -36.62
CA GLN A 118 -9.30 34.10 -35.58
C GLN A 118 -9.47 35.63 -35.76
N PRO A 119 -9.38 36.49 -34.71
CA PRO A 119 -8.09 36.78 -34.05
C PRO A 119 -8.15 37.22 -32.56
N GLY A 120 -6.96 37.43 -31.96
CA GLY A 120 -6.74 38.49 -30.96
C GLY A 120 -6.17 38.06 -29.61
N ALA A 121 -5.04 38.67 -29.24
CA ALA A 121 -4.24 38.40 -28.05
C ALA A 121 -4.41 39.46 -26.93
N ALA A 122 -4.26 39.01 -25.67
CA ALA A 122 -3.65 39.66 -24.48
C ALA A 122 -4.25 41.01 -23.93
N PRO A 123 -3.79 41.55 -22.78
CA PRO A 123 -3.67 41.00 -21.41
C PRO A 123 -4.20 41.97 -20.30
N ASN A 124 -4.00 41.59 -19.01
CA ASN A 124 -3.73 42.40 -17.80
C ASN A 124 -4.67 42.36 -16.56
N MET A 125 -4.03 41.92 -15.46
CA MET A 125 -3.92 42.49 -14.10
C MET A 125 -5.13 42.75 -13.17
N ALA A 126 -5.04 42.15 -11.97
CA ALA A 126 -4.89 42.82 -10.66
C ALA A 126 -5.84 42.33 -9.54
N ASN A 127 -5.20 41.82 -8.48
CA ASN A 127 -5.46 41.92 -7.03
C ASN A 127 -6.86 41.72 -6.42
N GLY A 128 -6.90 40.84 -5.40
CA GLY A 128 -7.93 40.86 -4.36
C GLY A 128 -7.85 39.66 -3.42
N PHE A 129 -7.23 39.83 -2.25
CA PHE A 129 -7.28 38.87 -1.14
C PHE A 129 -8.72 38.67 -0.65
N SER A 130 -9.20 37.41 -0.56
CA SER A 130 -10.17 36.96 0.46
C SER A 130 -10.35 35.42 0.45
N ARG A 131 -10.27 34.86 1.66
CA ARG A 131 -10.58 33.51 2.21
C ARG A 131 -11.29 32.49 1.27
N PRO A 132 -10.89 31.20 1.27
CA PRO A 132 -11.54 30.20 0.43
C PRO A 132 -12.77 29.56 1.11
N PRO A 133 -13.93 29.47 0.43
CA PRO A 133 -14.89 28.41 0.65
C PRO A 133 -14.65 27.26 -0.36
N GLY A 134 -14.82 26.04 0.11
CA GLY A 134 -14.69 24.84 -0.71
C GLY A 134 -15.73 24.79 -1.84
N ASN A 135 -15.26 24.38 -3.02
CA ASN A 135 -16.04 23.66 -4.03
C ASN A 135 -15.06 23.13 -5.09
N PHE A 136 -14.80 21.82 -5.07
CA PHE A 136 -14.07 21.14 -6.14
C PHE A 136 -14.97 21.05 -7.37
N ALA A 137 -14.79 21.98 -8.30
CA ALA A 137 -15.40 21.93 -9.62
C ALA A 137 -14.77 20.80 -10.45
N ARG A 138 -15.62 20.00 -11.10
CA ARG A 138 -15.25 18.92 -12.03
C ARG A 138 -14.53 19.49 -13.26
N GLY A 139 -13.20 19.51 -13.22
CA GLY A 139 -12.36 19.71 -14.40
C GLY A 139 -12.29 18.41 -15.21
N GLN A 140 -12.76 18.46 -16.45
CA GLN A 140 -12.58 17.37 -17.43
C GLN A 140 -11.08 17.24 -17.76
N SER A 141 -10.41 16.29 -17.11
CA SER A 141 -9.05 15.87 -17.45
C SER A 141 -9.05 15.17 -18.81
N ARG A 142 -8.40 15.78 -19.81
CA ARG A 142 -8.01 15.09 -21.04
C ARG A 142 -7.10 13.91 -20.68
N ARG A 143 -7.51 12.70 -21.05
CA ARG A 143 -6.76 11.44 -20.85
C ARG A 143 -5.35 11.55 -21.44
N PRO A 144 -4.28 11.35 -20.65
CA PRO A 144 -3.01 10.91 -21.20
C PRO A 144 -3.19 9.49 -21.73
N GLN A 145 -2.84 9.26 -23.01
CA GLN A 145 -2.69 7.91 -23.54
C GLN A 145 -1.50 7.25 -22.83
N GLY A 146 -1.76 6.22 -22.03
CA GLY A 146 -0.71 5.49 -21.29
C GLY A 146 -1.16 4.75 -20.01
N GLY A 147 -2.41 4.85 -19.59
CA GLY A 147 -2.96 4.02 -18.52
C GLY A 147 -3.61 2.76 -19.08
N GLY A 148 -3.00 1.59 -18.86
CA GLY A 148 -3.67 0.30 -19.07
C GLY A 148 -4.98 0.26 -18.27
N ALA A 149 -6.01 -0.38 -18.85
CA ALA A 149 -7.30 -0.54 -18.20
C ALA A 149 -7.16 -1.29 -16.85
N PRO A 150 -7.97 -0.97 -15.84
CA PRO A 150 -8.08 -1.81 -14.65
C PRO A 150 -8.57 -3.21 -15.04
N GLY A 151 -7.87 -4.26 -14.62
CA GLY A 151 -8.32 -5.66 -14.75
C GLY A 151 -7.81 -6.45 -15.96
N GLY A 152 -6.88 -5.91 -16.76
CA GLY A 152 -6.13 -6.70 -17.74
C GLY A 152 -4.73 -7.03 -17.21
N ARG A 153 -4.29 -8.30 -17.31
CA ARG A 153 -2.85 -8.61 -17.30
C ARG A 153 -2.17 -7.66 -18.30
N PRO A 154 -1.05 -7.01 -17.96
CA PRO A 154 -0.25 -6.32 -18.97
C PRO A 154 -0.04 -7.28 -20.14
N GLN A 155 -0.46 -6.90 -21.36
CA GLN A 155 -0.26 -7.75 -22.53
C GLN A 155 1.24 -8.08 -22.63
N GLY A 156 1.58 -9.37 -22.66
CA GLY A 156 2.95 -9.86 -22.73
C GLY A 156 3.62 -10.22 -21.40
N TYR A 157 2.92 -10.16 -20.26
CA TYR A 157 3.47 -10.59 -18.99
C TYR A 157 3.28 -12.10 -18.75
N THR A 158 4.39 -12.84 -18.82
CA THR A 158 4.55 -14.16 -18.20
C THR A 158 5.73 -14.03 -17.25
N PRO A 159 5.57 -14.26 -15.93
CA PRO A 159 6.72 -14.27 -15.01
C PRO A 159 7.78 -15.20 -15.59
N ARG A 160 9.01 -14.70 -15.76
CA ARG A 160 10.11 -15.56 -16.15
C ARG A 160 10.56 -16.37 -14.93
N ALA A 161 11.08 -17.56 -15.19
CA ALA A 161 11.73 -18.36 -14.14
C ALA A 161 12.87 -17.54 -13.51
N ALA A 162 13.21 -17.89 -12.27
CA ALA A 162 14.36 -17.30 -11.59
C ALA A 162 15.62 -17.47 -12.46
N ASP A 163 16.49 -16.45 -12.45
CA ASP A 163 17.78 -16.56 -13.11
C ASP A 163 18.59 -17.69 -12.45
N PRO A 164 18.97 -18.74 -13.19
CA PRO A 164 19.82 -19.79 -12.64
C PRO A 164 21.19 -19.29 -12.20
N ASN A 165 21.59 -18.09 -12.63
CA ASN A 165 22.84 -17.42 -12.25
C ASN A 165 22.63 -16.27 -11.27
N ALA A 166 21.45 -16.17 -10.63
CA ALA A 166 21.21 -15.15 -9.60
C ALA A 166 22.29 -15.23 -8.51
N ILE A 167 22.82 -14.07 -8.13
CA ILE A 167 23.88 -13.96 -7.14
C ILE A 167 23.28 -14.15 -5.75
N ALA A 168 23.75 -15.16 -5.03
CA ALA A 168 23.29 -15.43 -3.68
C ALA A 168 23.66 -14.27 -2.75
N THR A 169 22.71 -13.83 -1.94
CA THR A 169 22.95 -12.94 -0.80
C THR A 169 22.79 -13.72 0.50
N HIS A 170 23.52 -13.33 1.52
CA HIS A 170 23.69 -14.07 2.78
C HIS A 170 23.17 -13.30 4.00
N ASN A 171 22.44 -12.21 3.79
CA ASN A 171 21.76 -11.49 4.85
C ASN A 171 20.54 -12.28 5.37
N ARG A 172 20.02 -11.85 6.54
CA ARG A 172 18.95 -12.54 7.27
C ARG A 172 17.56 -11.97 7.02
N LEU A 173 17.45 -10.88 6.27
CA LEU A 173 16.17 -10.28 5.90
C LEU A 173 15.46 -11.20 4.88
N PRO A 174 14.17 -11.52 5.04
CA PRO A 174 13.48 -12.30 4.02
C PRO A 174 13.38 -11.50 2.72
N ASP A 175 13.70 -12.17 1.61
CA ASP A 175 13.73 -11.63 0.25
C ASP A 175 12.37 -11.02 -0.17
N SER A 176 12.38 -10.08 -1.12
CA SER A 176 11.18 -9.51 -1.73
C SER A 176 10.37 -10.57 -2.50
N GLY A 177 11.03 -11.62 -2.99
CA GLY A 177 10.45 -12.65 -3.85
C GLY A 177 10.27 -12.21 -5.31
N GLN A 178 10.87 -11.09 -5.73
CA GLN A 178 10.89 -10.69 -7.13
C GLN A 178 12.08 -11.32 -7.86
N ILE A 179 11.80 -12.42 -8.56
CA ILE A 179 12.80 -13.20 -9.30
C ILE A 179 12.87 -12.87 -10.81
N THR A 180 12.02 -11.96 -11.28
CA THR A 180 11.95 -11.55 -12.70
C THR A 180 12.74 -10.27 -12.91
N CYS A 181 13.46 -10.18 -14.03
CA CYS A 181 14.19 -8.98 -14.43
C CYS A 181 13.43 -8.15 -15.46
N PHE A 182 13.69 -6.85 -15.44
CA PHE A 182 12.99 -5.84 -16.20
C PHE A 182 13.96 -4.81 -16.77
N ASP A 183 13.67 -4.32 -17.98
CA ASP A 183 14.21 -3.05 -18.46
C ASP A 183 13.30 -1.89 -18.01
N ALA A 184 13.46 -0.72 -18.61
CA ALA A 184 12.62 0.45 -18.31
C ALA A 184 11.13 0.32 -18.69
N ARG A 185 10.72 -0.71 -19.44
CA ARG A 185 9.38 -0.85 -20.05
C ARG A 185 8.86 -2.29 -20.16
N ARG A 186 9.70 -3.32 -20.03
CA ARG A 186 9.39 -4.72 -20.35
C ARG A 186 10.07 -5.67 -19.38
N VAL A 187 9.52 -6.89 -19.35
CA VAL A 187 10.20 -8.06 -18.78
C VAL A 187 11.32 -8.48 -19.74
N ILE A 188 12.50 -8.75 -19.21
CA ILE A 188 13.69 -9.20 -19.95
C ILE A 188 14.27 -10.45 -19.29
N ASP A 189 15.18 -11.14 -19.99
CA ASP A 189 16.08 -12.06 -19.32
C ASP A 189 17.01 -11.29 -18.39
N CYS A 190 17.42 -11.91 -17.29
CA CYS A 190 18.26 -11.23 -16.33
C CYS A 190 19.61 -10.84 -16.95
N PRO A 191 19.95 -9.54 -16.94
CA PRO A 191 21.20 -9.06 -17.52
C PRO A 191 22.39 -9.60 -16.74
N LYS A 192 23.54 -9.69 -17.39
CA LYS A 192 24.81 -10.11 -16.80
C LYS A 192 25.59 -8.92 -16.23
N PRO A 193 26.59 -9.15 -15.34
CA PRO A 193 27.46 -8.08 -14.87
C PRO A 193 28.02 -7.23 -16.02
N GLY A 194 27.86 -5.91 -15.91
CA GLY A 194 28.28 -4.93 -16.92
C GLY A 194 27.23 -4.61 -18.01
N GLU A 195 26.13 -5.36 -18.10
CA GLU A 195 25.03 -5.04 -19.01
C GLU A 195 24.05 -4.01 -18.41
N PRO A 196 23.32 -3.24 -19.25
CA PRO A 196 22.28 -2.33 -18.76
C PRO A 196 21.24 -3.03 -17.89
N PHE A 197 20.82 -2.36 -16.80
CA PHE A 197 19.86 -2.88 -15.80
C PHE A 197 20.34 -4.09 -14.98
N PHE A 198 21.62 -4.45 -15.03
CA PHE A 198 22.22 -5.33 -14.03
C PHE A 198 22.19 -4.70 -12.63
N GLY A 199 22.09 -5.55 -11.61
CA GLY A 199 22.03 -5.13 -10.21
C GLY A 199 20.60 -4.96 -9.67
N GLN A 200 19.58 -5.35 -10.45
CA GLN A 200 18.18 -5.30 -10.02
C GLN A 200 17.81 -6.49 -9.12
N ASP A 201 16.63 -6.45 -8.49
CA ASP A 201 16.19 -7.48 -7.51
C ASP A 201 16.32 -8.91 -8.06
N GLY A 202 15.83 -9.15 -9.27
CA GLY A 202 15.87 -10.48 -9.91
C GLY A 202 17.27 -10.99 -10.27
N ASN A 203 18.33 -10.16 -10.19
CA ASN A 203 19.71 -10.62 -10.33
C ASN A 203 20.27 -11.22 -9.03
N TYR A 204 19.56 -11.08 -7.91
CA TYR A 204 19.99 -11.53 -6.59
C TYR A 204 19.00 -12.57 -6.03
N ALA A 205 19.52 -13.52 -5.27
CA ALA A 205 18.73 -14.51 -4.56
C ALA A 205 19.01 -14.39 -3.07
N GLY A 206 18.05 -13.86 -2.31
CA GLY A 206 18.16 -13.71 -0.87
C GLY A 206 17.58 -14.89 -0.09
N ARG A 207 17.43 -14.67 1.22
CA ARG A 207 16.78 -15.64 2.10
C ARG A 207 15.33 -15.81 1.68
N ALA A 208 14.99 -16.98 1.17
CA ALA A 208 13.64 -17.29 0.72
C ALA A 208 12.60 -17.02 1.82
N MET A 209 11.47 -16.44 1.41
CA MET A 209 10.25 -16.46 2.22
C MET A 209 9.83 -17.92 2.41
N ALA A 210 9.57 -18.32 3.66
CA ALA A 210 9.22 -19.69 3.99
C ALA A 210 8.17 -19.70 5.10
N TYR A 211 7.07 -20.40 4.83
CA TYR A 211 5.90 -20.44 5.69
C TYR A 211 5.47 -21.88 5.92
N GLU A 212 5.06 -22.20 7.14
CA GLU A 212 4.49 -23.50 7.49
C GLU A 212 3.17 -23.32 8.26
N SER A 213 2.27 -24.29 8.19
CA SER A 213 1.04 -24.25 8.97
C SER A 213 1.35 -24.38 10.46
N ALA A 214 0.82 -23.46 11.28
CA ALA A 214 0.81 -23.58 12.73
C ALA A 214 -0.51 -24.17 13.26
N GLY A 215 -1.37 -24.67 12.36
CA GLY A 215 -2.69 -25.22 12.68
C GLY A 215 -3.74 -24.15 12.95
N ALA A 216 -5.02 -24.54 12.93
CA ALA A 216 -6.17 -23.70 13.27
C ALA A 216 -6.21 -22.33 12.55
N GLY A 217 -5.75 -22.23 11.30
CA GLY A 217 -5.73 -20.96 10.57
C GLY A 217 -4.59 -20.00 10.97
N ALA A 218 -3.55 -20.52 11.63
CA ALA A 218 -2.30 -19.80 11.86
C ALA A 218 -1.17 -20.34 10.96
N VAL A 219 -0.21 -19.49 10.64
CA VAL A 219 0.96 -19.76 9.81
C VAL A 219 2.21 -19.28 10.53
N ARG A 220 3.22 -20.12 10.60
CA ARG A 220 4.54 -19.76 11.11
C ARG A 220 5.41 -19.25 9.96
N ASP A 221 5.97 -18.07 10.13
CA ASP A 221 7.00 -17.51 9.26
C ASP A 221 8.38 -17.97 9.76
N LEU A 222 9.04 -18.79 8.95
CA LEU A 222 10.35 -19.37 9.27
C LEU A 222 11.50 -18.38 9.09
N ALA A 223 11.26 -17.29 8.37
CA ALA A 223 12.25 -16.25 8.15
C ALA A 223 12.34 -15.30 9.36
N THR A 224 11.19 -14.85 9.88
CA THR A 224 11.11 -13.92 11.01
C THR A 224 10.94 -14.61 12.37
N GLY A 225 10.44 -15.84 12.39
CA GLY A 225 10.04 -16.55 13.61
C GLY A 225 8.68 -16.12 14.16
N LEU A 226 7.95 -15.23 13.46
CA LEU A 226 6.62 -14.78 13.84
C LEU A 226 5.55 -15.82 13.49
N THR A 227 4.45 -15.80 14.22
CA THR A 227 3.24 -16.56 13.85
C THR A 227 2.14 -15.60 13.46
N TRP A 228 1.47 -15.86 12.34
CA TRP A 228 0.50 -14.99 11.71
C TRP A 228 -0.85 -15.67 11.59
N GLU A 229 -1.94 -14.91 11.58
CA GLU A 229 -3.19 -15.43 11.04
C GLU A 229 -3.00 -15.70 9.54
N SER A 230 -3.50 -16.83 9.04
CA SER A 230 -3.44 -17.18 7.62
C SER A 230 -4.42 -16.34 6.80
N ALA A 231 -5.55 -15.93 7.35
CA ALA A 231 -6.50 -15.00 6.73
C ALA A 231 -6.55 -13.65 7.46
N HIS A 232 -6.87 -12.57 6.74
CA HIS A 232 -7.30 -11.35 7.41
C HIS A 232 -8.70 -11.53 8.01
N HIS A 233 -9.08 -10.67 8.95
CA HIS A 233 -10.44 -10.64 9.45
C HIS A 233 -11.43 -10.33 8.31
N ALA A 234 -12.49 -11.13 8.23
CA ALA A 234 -13.59 -10.95 7.28
C ALA A 234 -14.21 -9.55 7.25
N GLN A 235 -14.24 -8.83 8.38
CA GLN A 235 -14.75 -7.47 8.45
C GLN A 235 -13.59 -6.46 8.45
N ARG A 236 -13.77 -5.36 7.71
CA ARG A 236 -12.93 -4.17 7.85
C ARG A 236 -13.30 -3.48 9.16
N LEU A 237 -12.29 -3.13 9.95
CA LEU A 237 -12.46 -2.58 11.29
C LEU A 237 -11.85 -1.17 11.38
N HIS A 238 -12.43 -0.33 12.23
CA HIS A 238 -11.77 0.90 12.65
C HIS A 238 -10.54 0.55 13.49
N TYR A 239 -9.55 1.46 13.53
CA TYR A 239 -8.26 1.17 14.15
C TYR A 239 -8.36 0.66 15.61
N PRO A 240 -9.13 1.29 16.53
CA PRO A 240 -9.24 0.78 17.91
C PRO A 240 -9.83 -0.63 18.00
N GLN A 241 -10.80 -0.95 17.13
CA GLN A 241 -11.43 -2.27 17.07
C GLN A 241 -10.44 -3.32 16.55
N ALA A 242 -9.64 -2.99 15.52
CA ALA A 242 -8.60 -3.88 15.01
C ALA A 242 -7.55 -4.21 16.08
N GLN A 243 -7.11 -3.19 16.84
CA GLN A 243 -6.14 -3.38 17.94
C GLN A 243 -6.71 -4.25 19.05
N GLN A 244 -7.93 -3.96 19.51
CA GLN A 244 -8.61 -4.74 20.55
C GLN A 244 -8.84 -6.19 20.09
N ARG A 245 -9.30 -6.38 18.86
CA ARG A 245 -9.57 -7.70 18.29
C ARG A 245 -8.31 -8.56 18.25
N CYS A 246 -7.16 -8.00 17.87
CA CYS A 246 -5.92 -8.75 17.93
C CYS A 246 -5.49 -9.07 19.37
N ALA A 247 -5.60 -8.13 20.30
CA ALA A 247 -5.22 -8.34 21.69
C ALA A 247 -6.10 -9.36 22.45
N GLN A 248 -7.30 -9.66 21.93
CA GLN A 248 -8.25 -10.63 22.49
C GLN A 248 -8.29 -11.94 21.70
N LEU A 249 -7.52 -12.06 20.62
CA LEU A 249 -7.52 -13.24 19.78
C LEU A 249 -6.86 -14.41 20.53
N SER A 250 -7.56 -15.54 20.60
CA SER A 250 -6.98 -16.82 20.95
C SER A 250 -7.06 -17.75 19.73
N LEU A 251 -5.91 -18.15 19.21
CA LEU A 251 -5.81 -18.92 17.97
C LEU A 251 -4.57 -19.82 18.03
N ALA A 252 -4.69 -21.07 17.55
CA ALA A 252 -3.60 -22.04 17.50
C ALA A 252 -2.88 -22.22 18.85
N GLY A 253 -3.64 -22.20 19.96
CA GLY A 253 -3.10 -22.34 21.32
C GLY A 253 -2.29 -21.14 21.83
N ARG A 254 -2.39 -19.98 21.16
CA ARG A 254 -1.71 -18.73 21.50
C ARG A 254 -2.71 -17.65 21.91
N ASP A 255 -2.31 -16.80 22.85
CA ASP A 255 -3.06 -15.67 23.40
C ASP A 255 -2.24 -14.35 23.39
N ASP A 256 -1.02 -14.38 22.83
CA ASP A 256 -0.10 -13.24 22.70
C ASP A 256 -0.24 -12.50 21.36
N TRP A 257 -1.42 -12.56 20.76
CA TRP A 257 -1.71 -11.94 19.47
C TRP A 257 -1.80 -10.41 19.59
N ARG A 258 -1.32 -9.72 18.55
CA ARG A 258 -1.33 -8.25 18.47
C ARG A 258 -1.46 -7.78 17.02
N LEU A 259 -1.80 -6.51 16.88
CA LEU A 259 -1.72 -5.84 15.59
C LEU A 259 -0.22 -5.70 15.21
N PRO A 260 0.19 -6.07 13.98
CA PRO A 260 1.57 -6.05 13.55
C PRO A 260 2.08 -4.62 13.36
N THR A 261 3.38 -4.40 13.53
CA THR A 261 4.04 -3.18 13.06
C THR A 261 4.04 -3.13 11.53
N ILE A 262 4.28 -1.95 10.94
CA ILE A 262 4.41 -1.83 9.49
C ILE A 262 5.60 -2.64 8.95
N ARG A 263 6.69 -2.75 9.72
CA ARG A 263 7.87 -3.55 9.36
C ARG A 263 7.53 -5.04 9.32
N GLU A 264 6.73 -5.51 10.28
CA GLU A 264 6.23 -6.90 10.29
C GLU A 264 5.26 -7.16 9.13
N LEU A 265 4.28 -6.27 8.86
CA LEU A 265 3.41 -6.44 7.67
C LEU A 265 4.21 -6.46 6.37
N PHE A 266 5.25 -5.63 6.27
CA PHE A 266 6.09 -5.58 5.08
C PHE A 266 6.94 -6.84 4.91
N SER A 267 7.30 -7.52 6.02
CA SER A 267 8.06 -8.78 6.01
C SER A 267 7.34 -9.96 5.35
N ILE A 268 6.02 -9.87 5.17
CA ILE A 268 5.23 -10.88 4.44
C ILE A 268 4.82 -10.42 3.02
N SER A 269 5.26 -9.22 2.57
CA SER A 269 4.92 -8.68 1.25
C SER A 269 5.65 -9.38 0.08
N HIS A 270 4.93 -10.03 -0.83
CA HIS A 270 5.53 -10.74 -1.96
C HIS A 270 5.54 -9.88 -3.24
N TRP A 271 6.72 -9.52 -3.76
CA TRP A 271 6.89 -8.51 -4.82
C TRP A 271 6.77 -9.01 -6.26
N ALA A 272 6.44 -10.29 -6.43
CA ALA A 272 5.81 -10.78 -7.66
C ALA A 272 4.30 -10.43 -7.76
N GLY A 273 3.69 -9.78 -6.76
CA GLY A 273 2.28 -9.35 -6.84
C GLY A 273 2.01 -8.35 -7.98
N TYR A 274 0.74 -8.23 -8.40
CA TYR A 274 0.28 -7.18 -9.30
C TYR A 274 -1.18 -6.81 -9.05
N THR A 275 -1.46 -5.50 -9.11
CA THR A 275 -2.78 -4.94 -8.83
C THR A 275 -3.85 -5.53 -9.76
N GLY A 276 -4.99 -5.94 -9.18
CA GLY A 276 -6.09 -6.54 -9.93
C GLY A 276 -5.92 -8.02 -10.29
N GLY A 277 -4.87 -8.68 -9.82
CA GLY A 277 -4.69 -10.12 -9.99
C GLY A 277 -4.00 -10.78 -8.81
N ARG A 278 -2.68 -10.95 -8.86
CA ARG A 278 -1.93 -11.63 -7.80
C ARG A 278 -1.68 -10.67 -6.63
N PRO A 279 -2.09 -10.97 -5.39
CA PRO A 279 -1.79 -10.10 -4.27
C PRO A 279 -0.27 -9.99 -4.03
N PHE A 280 0.16 -8.91 -3.39
CA PHE A 280 1.52 -8.73 -2.89
C PHE A 280 1.76 -9.53 -1.62
N LEU A 281 1.39 -10.81 -1.65
CA LEU A 281 1.36 -11.74 -0.53
C LEU A 281 1.49 -13.16 -1.06
N ASP A 282 2.20 -14.03 -0.34
CA ASP A 282 2.29 -15.43 -0.73
C ASP A 282 0.93 -16.13 -0.53
N SER A 283 0.25 -16.39 -1.64
CA SER A 283 -1.11 -16.95 -1.63
C SER A 283 -1.15 -18.44 -1.26
N SER A 284 0.01 -19.10 -1.17
CA SER A 284 0.09 -20.47 -0.65
C SER A 284 -0.01 -20.52 0.88
N ALA A 285 0.39 -19.43 1.55
CA ALA A 285 0.41 -19.29 2.99
C ALA A 285 -0.73 -18.40 3.51
N PHE A 286 -1.06 -17.34 2.78
CA PHE A 286 -1.99 -16.31 3.25
C PHE A 286 -3.17 -16.08 2.31
N GLU A 287 -4.36 -16.05 2.91
CA GLU A 287 -5.59 -15.66 2.24
C GLU A 287 -5.78 -14.14 2.30
N ILE A 288 -6.13 -13.56 1.15
CA ILE A 288 -6.71 -12.22 1.08
C ILE A 288 -7.87 -12.18 0.09
N LYS A 289 -9.00 -11.64 0.56
CA LYS A 289 -10.21 -11.43 -0.22
C LYS A 289 -10.47 -9.93 -0.38
N PRO A 290 -10.57 -9.42 -1.62
CA PRO A 290 -11.02 -8.06 -1.85
C PRO A 290 -12.38 -7.80 -1.19
N PRO A 291 -12.67 -6.58 -0.70
CA PRO A 291 -14.00 -6.24 -0.23
C PRO A 291 -15.02 -6.29 -1.39
N SER A 292 -16.29 -6.42 -1.07
CA SER A 292 -17.38 -6.22 -2.03
C SER A 292 -17.69 -4.74 -2.24
N TRP A 293 -18.30 -4.40 -3.37
CA TRP A 293 -18.83 -3.05 -3.61
C TRP A 293 -19.78 -2.56 -2.51
N ARG A 294 -20.53 -3.49 -1.90
CA ARG A 294 -21.44 -3.19 -0.79
C ARG A 294 -20.70 -2.77 0.47
N GLU A 295 -19.59 -3.43 0.79
CA GLU A 295 -18.73 -3.07 1.93
C GLU A 295 -18.06 -1.71 1.71
N LEU A 296 -17.84 -1.32 0.45
CA LEU A 296 -17.23 -0.05 0.08
C LEU A 296 -18.21 1.12 -0.06
N ALA A 297 -19.53 0.91 0.00
CA ALA A 297 -20.52 1.94 -0.33
C ALA A 297 -20.35 3.26 0.45
N ASN A 298 -19.79 3.19 1.67
CA ASN A 298 -19.53 4.35 2.53
C ASN A 298 -18.02 4.52 2.87
N ASP A 299 -17.13 3.79 2.18
CA ASP A 299 -15.70 3.85 2.45
C ASP A 299 -15.10 5.15 1.85
N PRO A 300 -14.33 5.95 2.61
CA PRO A 300 -13.69 7.16 2.11
C PRO A 300 -12.75 6.95 0.90
N TYR A 301 -12.32 5.70 0.64
CA TYR A 301 -11.48 5.29 -0.47
C TYR A 301 -12.24 4.61 -1.62
N ALA A 302 -13.59 4.60 -1.60
CA ALA A 302 -14.46 3.96 -2.60
C ALA A 302 -14.37 4.52 -4.04
N THR A 303 -13.39 5.40 -4.30
CA THR A 303 -12.99 5.79 -5.66
C THR A 303 -12.15 4.73 -6.37
N HIS A 304 -11.69 3.71 -5.66
CA HIS A 304 -10.92 2.59 -6.19
C HIS A 304 -11.81 1.37 -6.44
N SER A 305 -11.40 0.50 -7.38
CA SER A 305 -12.05 -0.80 -7.53
C SER A 305 -11.68 -1.72 -6.35
N PRO A 306 -12.56 -2.63 -5.93
CA PRO A 306 -12.33 -3.46 -4.75
C PRO A 306 -11.05 -4.30 -4.84
N GLU A 307 -10.65 -4.69 -6.04
CA GLU A 307 -9.41 -5.46 -6.30
C GLU A 307 -8.13 -4.67 -6.00
N MET A 308 -8.24 -3.38 -5.64
CA MET A 308 -7.14 -2.53 -5.18
C MET A 308 -7.24 -2.19 -3.69
N MET A 309 -8.23 -2.74 -2.97
CA MET A 309 -8.60 -2.30 -1.62
C MET A 309 -8.18 -3.28 -0.52
N GLY A 310 -6.93 -3.71 -0.56
CA GLY A 310 -6.29 -4.61 0.40
C GLY A 310 -5.60 -3.92 1.57
N GLN A 311 -6.01 -2.69 1.89
CA GLN A 311 -5.37 -1.91 2.96
C GLN A 311 -5.52 -2.65 4.30
N THR A 312 -4.40 -2.91 4.97
CA THR A 312 -4.34 -3.68 6.23
C THR A 312 -3.63 -2.87 7.31
N TRP A 313 -4.32 -2.63 8.42
CA TRP A 313 -3.82 -1.82 9.53
C TRP A 313 -2.50 -2.35 10.10
N SER A 314 -1.57 -1.43 10.38
CA SER A 314 -0.46 -1.67 11.29
C SER A 314 -0.61 -0.89 12.60
N ALA A 315 0.07 -1.34 13.64
CA ALA A 315 0.22 -0.64 14.91
C ALA A 315 1.17 0.57 14.83
N THR A 316 1.86 0.77 13.70
CA THR A 316 2.84 1.84 13.56
C THR A 316 2.16 3.18 13.30
N ALA A 317 2.18 4.06 14.30
CA ALA A 317 1.71 5.44 14.17
C ALA A 317 2.65 6.26 13.27
N TYR A 318 2.08 7.14 12.45
CA TYR A 318 2.85 8.19 11.79
C TYR A 318 2.91 9.42 12.71
N PRO A 319 4.10 9.86 13.14
CA PRO A 319 4.24 11.01 14.05
C PRO A 319 4.01 12.37 13.36
N GLY A 320 3.94 12.39 12.03
CA GLY A 320 3.77 13.60 11.24
C GLY A 320 2.31 13.97 10.98
N ARG A 321 2.12 14.78 9.93
CA ARG A 321 0.81 15.20 9.45
C ARG A 321 0.64 14.77 8.01
N VAL A 322 -0.45 14.09 7.71
CA VAL A 322 -0.87 13.79 6.34
C VAL A 322 -2.09 14.63 6.00
N MET A 323 -2.08 15.28 4.84
CA MET A 323 -3.10 16.26 4.44
C MET A 323 -3.35 17.31 5.54
N ASN A 324 -2.26 17.77 6.18
CA ASN A 324 -2.24 18.71 7.32
C ASN A 324 -2.92 18.21 8.62
N ARG A 325 -3.25 16.92 8.72
CA ARG A 325 -3.89 16.29 9.89
C ARG A 325 -2.96 15.28 10.56
N GLY A 326 -2.88 15.34 11.88
CA GLY A 326 -2.13 14.36 12.69
C GLY A 326 -2.99 13.15 13.06
N GLY A 327 -2.39 12.18 13.75
CA GLY A 327 -3.11 10.99 14.24
C GLY A 327 -3.39 9.97 13.14
N HIS A 328 -2.38 9.69 12.31
CA HIS A 328 -2.43 8.67 11.28
C HIS A 328 -1.66 7.43 11.71
N ASN A 329 -2.03 6.27 11.18
CA ASN A 329 -1.26 5.03 11.25
C ASN A 329 -0.89 4.57 9.85
N PHE A 330 0.30 3.97 9.72
CA PHE A 330 0.69 3.29 8.50
C PHE A 330 -0.15 2.04 8.28
N PHE A 331 -0.37 1.71 7.01
CA PHE A 331 -0.94 0.45 6.58
C PHE A 331 -0.19 -0.04 5.36
N PHE A 332 -0.20 -1.34 5.12
CA PHE A 332 0.23 -1.92 3.85
C PHE A 332 -0.98 -2.40 3.06
N ASN A 333 -1.00 -2.12 1.76
CA ASN A 333 -2.06 -2.60 0.87
C ASN A 333 -1.59 -3.85 0.11
N PHE A 334 -2.02 -5.03 0.56
CA PHE A 334 -1.64 -6.31 -0.06
C PHE A 334 -2.26 -6.52 -1.45
N LEU A 335 -3.22 -5.70 -1.89
CA LEU A 335 -3.78 -5.77 -3.25
C LEU A 335 -3.19 -4.71 -4.21
N ASP A 336 -2.42 -3.76 -3.69
CA ASP A 336 -1.84 -2.65 -4.47
C ASP A 336 -0.32 -2.46 -4.25
N GLY A 337 0.29 -3.17 -3.30
CA GLY A 337 1.73 -3.16 -3.06
C GLY A 337 2.27 -1.81 -2.59
N ARG A 338 1.54 -1.11 -1.69
CA ARG A 338 1.93 0.23 -1.21
C ARG A 338 1.81 0.39 0.30
N ILE A 339 2.83 0.98 0.91
CA ILE A 339 2.73 1.58 2.25
C ILE A 339 2.16 2.99 2.12
N LYS A 340 1.08 3.27 2.83
CA LYS A 340 0.48 4.60 2.96
C LYS A 340 0.04 4.78 4.42
N SER A 341 -0.69 5.86 4.71
CA SER A 341 -1.26 6.06 6.03
C SER A 341 -2.73 6.47 5.96
N ALA A 342 -3.44 6.18 7.04
CA ALA A 342 -4.85 6.53 7.20
C ALA A 342 -5.09 7.11 8.61
N PRO A 343 -6.09 8.00 8.78
CA PRO A 343 -6.47 8.50 10.09
C PRO A 343 -6.84 7.35 11.02
N ARG A 344 -6.22 7.30 12.21
CA ARG A 344 -6.53 6.30 13.24
C ARG A 344 -7.93 6.50 13.85
N ASN A 345 -8.41 7.75 13.82
CA ASN A 345 -9.71 8.16 14.30
C ASN A 345 -10.57 8.59 13.11
N GLY A 346 -11.84 8.23 13.12
CA GLY A 346 -12.81 8.62 12.10
C GLY A 346 -13.39 7.42 11.35
N PRO A 347 -13.98 7.66 10.16
CA PRO A 347 -14.82 6.66 9.48
C PRO A 347 -14.01 5.59 8.72
N VAL A 348 -12.68 5.67 8.70
CA VAL A 348 -11.86 4.71 7.96
C VAL A 348 -11.88 3.36 8.65
N ALA A 349 -12.26 2.31 7.91
CA ALA A 349 -12.16 0.92 8.32
C ALA A 349 -11.32 0.16 7.30
N LEU A 350 -10.29 -0.55 7.75
CA LEU A 350 -9.36 -1.32 6.92
C LEU A 350 -9.34 -2.79 7.38
N PHE A 351 -8.70 -3.67 6.61
CA PHE A 351 -8.48 -5.04 7.05
C PHE A 351 -7.55 -5.10 8.27
N SER A 352 -7.64 -6.20 9.02
CA SER A 352 -6.71 -6.53 10.10
C SER A 352 -6.24 -7.97 9.97
N ARG A 353 -4.96 -8.20 10.23
CA ARG A 353 -4.32 -9.52 10.34
C ARG A 353 -3.42 -9.46 11.55
N CYS A 354 -3.60 -10.36 12.50
CA CYS A 354 -2.83 -10.35 13.73
C CYS A 354 -1.54 -11.17 13.59
N VAL A 355 -0.59 -10.85 14.45
CA VAL A 355 0.70 -11.52 14.58
C VAL A 355 0.95 -11.87 16.05
N SER A 356 1.70 -12.93 16.30
CA SER A 356 2.10 -13.44 17.61
C SER A 356 3.62 -13.68 17.61
N GLY A 357 4.25 -13.53 18.78
CA GLY A 357 5.70 -13.59 18.98
C GLY A 357 6.36 -12.23 19.21
N PRO A 358 7.69 -12.24 19.48
CA PRO A 358 8.48 -11.04 19.75
C PRO A 358 8.35 -10.02 18.62
N VAL A 359 8.39 -8.72 18.94
CA VAL A 359 8.44 -7.68 17.91
C VAL A 359 9.68 -7.91 17.05
N TRP A 360 9.47 -8.02 15.75
CA TRP A 360 10.54 -8.29 14.79
C TRP A 360 10.97 -7.03 14.06
N GLY A 361 12.25 -6.99 13.75
CA GLY A 361 12.80 -6.11 12.74
C GLY A 361 13.67 -5.00 13.26
N GLU A 362 13.97 -4.91 14.56
CA GLU A 362 14.92 -3.92 15.10
C GLU A 362 16.31 -4.04 14.45
N ASN A 363 16.93 -2.90 14.17
CA ASN A 363 18.28 -2.83 13.60
C ASN A 363 19.34 -2.89 14.72
N ASP A 364 20.56 -3.33 14.39
CA ASP A 364 21.74 -3.25 15.27
C ASP A 364 22.90 -2.61 14.52
N PHE A 365 22.83 -1.27 14.38
CA PHE A 365 23.77 -0.50 13.58
C PHE A 365 25.11 -0.27 14.27
N VAL A 366 26.19 -0.39 13.50
CA VAL A 366 27.57 -0.06 13.88
C VAL A 366 28.18 0.78 12.77
N ALA A 367 28.49 2.04 13.06
CA ALA A 367 29.18 2.92 12.11
C ALA A 367 30.69 2.64 12.10
N HIS A 368 31.28 2.70 10.90
CA HIS A 368 32.71 2.53 10.67
C HIS A 368 33.35 3.83 10.16
N LYS A 369 34.67 3.96 10.31
CA LYS A 369 35.40 5.22 10.01
C LYS A 369 35.55 5.51 8.51
N ASP A 370 35.35 4.51 7.68
CA ASP A 370 35.50 4.49 6.22
C ASP A 370 34.18 4.78 5.48
N GLY A 371 33.15 5.25 6.20
CA GLY A 371 31.92 5.76 5.59
C GLY A 371 30.86 4.69 5.31
N VAL A 372 30.89 3.59 6.06
CA VAL A 372 29.88 2.53 6.00
C VAL A 372 29.25 2.25 7.37
N VAL A 373 28.05 1.66 7.37
CA VAL A 373 27.33 1.24 8.58
C VAL A 373 26.95 -0.23 8.42
N THR A 374 27.37 -1.08 9.35
CA THR A 374 26.91 -2.47 9.41
C THR A 374 25.64 -2.55 10.24
N ASP A 375 24.60 -3.16 9.69
CA ASP A 375 23.47 -3.67 10.46
C ASP A 375 23.73 -5.14 10.84
N ARG A 376 24.15 -5.35 12.09
CA ARG A 376 24.43 -6.68 12.61
C ARG A 376 23.17 -7.50 12.84
N ALA A 377 21.97 -6.92 12.84
CA ALA A 377 20.72 -7.67 13.01
C ALA A 377 20.34 -8.41 11.73
N PHE A 378 20.57 -7.80 10.57
CA PHE A 378 20.31 -8.40 9.26
C PHE A 378 21.55 -8.91 8.54
N GLY A 379 22.76 -8.55 8.97
CA GLY A 379 23.98 -8.92 8.24
C GLY A 379 24.13 -8.12 6.93
N LEU A 380 23.68 -6.87 6.94
CA LEU A 380 23.80 -5.93 5.82
C LEU A 380 24.85 -4.87 6.15
N MET A 381 25.53 -4.35 5.15
CA MET A 381 26.40 -3.19 5.27
C MET A 381 25.98 -2.13 4.27
N TRP A 382 25.89 -0.89 4.74
CA TRP A 382 25.26 0.22 4.05
C TRP A 382 26.25 1.34 3.79
N GLN A 383 26.13 1.99 2.63
CA GLN A 383 26.72 3.30 2.41
C GLN A 383 26.17 4.26 3.49
N GLN A 384 27.05 4.89 4.27
CA GLN A 384 26.64 5.74 5.40
C GLN A 384 26.06 7.09 4.96
N LYS A 385 26.62 7.66 3.90
CA LYS A 385 26.20 8.95 3.33
C LYS A 385 25.87 8.75 1.85
N ASP A 386 24.69 9.15 1.42
CA ASP A 386 24.35 9.16 -0.01
C ASP A 386 25.23 10.16 -0.77
N ASP A 387 25.37 9.99 -2.08
CA ASP A 387 26.22 10.85 -2.89
C ASP A 387 25.56 12.18 -3.28
N GLY A 388 24.27 12.34 -2.98
CA GLY A 388 23.53 13.57 -3.22
C GLY A 388 23.05 13.78 -4.64
N HIS A 389 23.08 12.77 -5.51
CA HIS A 389 22.59 12.88 -6.88
C HIS A 389 21.33 12.05 -7.09
N THR A 390 20.31 12.68 -7.66
CA THR A 390 19.13 11.96 -8.13
C THR A 390 19.41 11.33 -9.48
N ARG A 391 18.86 10.14 -9.71
CA ARG A 391 19.09 9.31 -10.89
C ARG A 391 17.80 8.65 -11.32
N ASN A 392 17.66 8.34 -12.61
CA ASN A 392 16.64 7.39 -13.03
C ASN A 392 16.98 5.99 -12.47
N TRP A 393 16.05 5.04 -12.59
CA TRP A 393 16.22 3.74 -11.96
C TRP A 393 17.42 2.95 -12.50
N GLY A 394 17.62 2.94 -13.83
CA GLY A 394 18.75 2.23 -14.45
C GLY A 394 20.11 2.81 -14.04
N ASP A 395 20.21 4.13 -13.97
CA ASP A 395 21.42 4.83 -13.53
C ASP A 395 21.70 4.62 -12.03
N ALA A 396 20.66 4.45 -11.20
CA ALA A 396 20.80 4.14 -9.78
C ALA A 396 21.35 2.72 -9.56
N LEU A 397 20.89 1.74 -10.36
CA LEU A 397 21.46 0.39 -10.37
C LEU A 397 22.96 0.44 -10.73
N ALA A 398 23.27 1.07 -11.87
CA ALA A 398 24.64 1.19 -12.35
C ALA A 398 25.55 1.95 -11.37
N TYR A 399 25.03 2.96 -10.68
CA TYR A 399 25.79 3.69 -9.65
C TYR A 399 26.24 2.77 -8.51
N CYS A 400 25.34 1.93 -7.99
CA CYS A 400 25.70 1.04 -6.90
C CYS A 400 26.65 -0.08 -7.35
N GLU A 401 26.40 -0.71 -8.50
CA GLU A 401 27.26 -1.77 -9.04
C GLU A 401 28.69 -1.29 -9.35
N ASN A 402 28.88 0.01 -9.64
CA ASN A 402 30.19 0.60 -9.90
C ASN A 402 30.81 1.26 -8.66
N LEU A 403 30.14 1.24 -7.50
CA LEU A 403 30.65 1.89 -6.30
C LEU A 403 31.83 1.09 -5.74
N THR A 404 32.95 1.77 -5.49
CA THR A 404 34.01 1.27 -4.62
C THR A 404 34.05 2.12 -3.36
N LEU A 405 33.75 1.52 -2.21
CA LEU A 405 33.67 2.19 -0.91
C LEU A 405 34.14 1.24 0.18
N ALA A 406 34.91 1.74 1.16
CA ALA A 406 35.46 0.94 2.26
C ALA A 406 36.26 -0.30 1.79
N SER A 407 36.96 -0.20 0.65
CA SER A 407 37.69 -1.31 -0.01
C SER A 407 36.80 -2.44 -0.56
N HIS A 408 35.49 -2.20 -0.67
CA HIS A 408 34.50 -3.13 -1.23
C HIS A 408 33.99 -2.61 -2.58
N ASN A 409 33.72 -3.53 -3.51
CA ASN A 409 33.31 -3.26 -4.90
C ASN A 409 32.12 -4.13 -5.37
N ASP A 410 31.40 -4.74 -4.43
CA ASP A 410 30.24 -5.62 -4.58
C ASP A 410 28.97 -4.95 -4.04
N TRP A 411 28.92 -3.63 -4.14
CA TRP A 411 27.77 -2.83 -3.74
C TRP A 411 26.64 -2.97 -4.75
N ARG A 412 25.41 -2.97 -4.26
CA ARG A 412 24.21 -3.06 -5.07
C ARG A 412 23.13 -2.11 -4.57
N LEU A 413 22.15 -1.83 -5.41
CA LEU A 413 20.96 -1.11 -4.98
C LEU A 413 20.11 -2.07 -4.12
N PRO A 414 19.65 -1.66 -2.92
CA PRO A 414 18.89 -2.52 -2.02
C PRO A 414 17.54 -2.87 -2.64
N ASN A 415 17.06 -4.10 -2.41
CA ASN A 415 15.67 -4.40 -2.71
C ASN A 415 14.74 -3.61 -1.78
N VAL A 416 13.45 -3.59 -2.09
CA VAL A 416 12.47 -2.74 -1.39
C VAL A 416 12.35 -3.09 0.10
N ARG A 417 12.57 -4.35 0.49
CA ARG A 417 12.53 -4.79 1.89
C ARG A 417 13.78 -4.35 2.63
N GLU A 418 14.95 -4.52 2.02
CA GLU A 418 16.20 -4.02 2.58
C GLU A 418 16.14 -2.50 2.75
N LEU A 419 15.66 -1.75 1.75
CA LEU A 419 15.55 -0.31 1.86
C LEU A 419 14.57 0.12 2.95
N GLN A 420 13.44 -0.57 3.08
CA GLN A 420 12.46 -0.33 4.14
C GLN A 420 13.04 -0.64 5.54
N SER A 421 14.01 -1.54 5.64
CA SER A 421 14.71 -1.85 6.90
C SER A 421 15.58 -0.69 7.42
N LEU A 422 15.77 0.40 6.67
CA LEU A 422 16.40 1.62 7.17
C LEU A 422 15.42 2.66 7.71
N VAL A 423 14.12 2.49 7.46
CA VAL A 423 13.12 3.50 7.83
C VAL A 423 12.93 3.55 9.34
N ASP A 424 13.17 4.72 9.93
CA ASP A 424 12.82 5.03 11.31
C ASP A 424 11.42 5.66 11.35
N TYR A 425 10.41 4.82 11.63
CA TYR A 425 9.01 5.23 11.69
C TYR A 425 8.66 6.10 12.90
N SER A 426 9.59 6.33 13.84
CA SER A 426 9.39 7.28 14.94
C SER A 426 9.59 8.74 14.49
N ARG A 427 9.99 8.97 13.23
CA ARG A 427 10.33 10.27 12.67
C ARG A 427 9.46 10.64 11.47
N ALA A 428 9.03 11.89 11.42
CA ALA A 428 8.21 12.44 10.32
C ALA A 428 9.00 13.32 9.33
N ASN A 429 10.18 13.79 9.75
CA ASN A 429 11.07 14.62 8.96
C ASN A 429 12.42 13.92 8.96
N LEU A 430 12.80 13.35 7.81
CA LEU A 430 13.90 12.40 7.67
C LEU A 430 13.68 11.15 8.54
N ALA A 431 12.89 10.21 8.01
CA ALA A 431 12.55 8.91 8.58
C ALA A 431 13.72 7.92 8.51
N LEU A 432 14.87 8.32 9.04
CA LEU A 432 16.14 7.62 9.03
C LEU A 432 16.84 7.83 10.37
N ASP A 433 17.57 6.83 10.86
CA ASP A 433 18.40 7.00 12.05
C ASP A 433 19.61 7.91 11.75
N THR A 434 19.49 9.18 12.15
CA THR A 434 20.50 10.20 11.91
C THR A 434 21.74 10.08 12.80
N GLN A 435 21.77 9.15 13.75
CA GLN A 435 22.98 8.84 14.51
C GLN A 435 23.97 8.06 13.64
N PHE A 436 23.46 7.20 12.76
CA PHE A 436 24.27 6.36 11.89
C PHE A 436 24.35 6.89 10.47
N PHE A 437 23.26 7.41 9.92
CA PHE A 437 23.19 7.78 8.51
C PHE A 437 23.11 9.29 8.28
N THR A 438 23.76 9.73 7.21
CA THR A 438 23.60 11.09 6.69
C THR A 438 22.83 11.04 5.38
N GLN A 439 21.83 11.91 5.26
CA GLN A 439 21.11 12.14 4.02
C GLN A 439 21.31 13.57 3.54
N ARG A 440 21.75 13.77 2.29
CA ARG A 440 22.05 15.12 1.77
C ARG A 440 20.82 16.00 1.68
N ASP A 441 19.72 15.45 1.17
CA ASP A 441 18.43 16.11 1.07
C ASP A 441 17.43 15.44 2.02
N PRO A 442 17.06 16.07 3.16
CA PRO A 442 16.11 15.50 4.11
C PRO A 442 14.72 15.19 3.52
N SER A 443 14.38 15.74 2.34
CA SER A 443 13.14 15.48 1.61
C SER A 443 13.26 14.38 0.54
N GLY A 444 14.44 13.75 0.47
CA GLY A 444 14.81 12.77 -0.53
C GLY A 444 13.98 11.49 -0.49
N TRP A 445 13.71 10.97 -1.69
CA TRP A 445 13.14 9.65 -1.94
C TRP A 445 14.21 8.77 -2.55
N PHE A 446 14.20 7.48 -2.22
CA PHE A 446 15.29 6.57 -2.56
C PHE A 446 14.77 5.38 -3.35
N TRP A 447 15.40 5.10 -4.48
CA TRP A 447 15.11 3.93 -5.28
C TRP A 447 15.45 2.64 -4.53
N SER A 448 14.61 1.63 -4.70
CA SER A 448 15.02 0.24 -4.51
C SER A 448 15.33 -0.41 -5.87
N SER A 449 15.96 -1.58 -5.84
CA SER A 449 16.18 -2.44 -7.00
C SER A 449 14.94 -3.22 -7.43
N THR A 450 13.80 -3.05 -6.74
CA THR A 450 12.56 -3.80 -6.98
C THR A 450 11.61 -3.04 -7.91
N THR A 451 11.21 -3.69 -9.01
CA THR A 451 10.10 -3.26 -9.88
C THR A 451 8.78 -3.32 -9.11
N HIS A 452 7.84 -2.41 -9.36
CA HIS A 452 6.55 -2.45 -8.68
C HIS A 452 5.65 -3.54 -9.26
N GLY A 453 5.85 -4.77 -8.76
CA GLY A 453 5.13 -5.94 -9.25
C GLY A 453 5.34 -6.14 -10.74
N ASP A 454 4.24 -6.43 -11.44
CA ASP A 454 4.26 -6.68 -12.88
C ASP A 454 4.00 -5.43 -13.72
N SER A 455 4.24 -4.24 -13.15
CA SER A 455 4.25 -2.98 -13.92
C SER A 455 5.69 -2.73 -14.40
N PRO A 456 6.08 -3.20 -15.61
CA PRO A 456 7.49 -3.26 -15.97
C PRO A 456 8.13 -1.88 -16.10
N SER A 457 7.31 -0.85 -16.32
CA SER A 457 7.73 0.53 -16.42
C SER A 457 7.93 1.24 -15.09
N GLU A 458 7.57 0.63 -13.95
CA GLU A 458 7.55 1.27 -12.63
C GLU A 458 8.51 0.57 -11.68
N ALA A 459 9.37 1.34 -11.00
CA ALA A 459 10.19 0.83 -9.90
C ALA A 459 9.69 1.40 -8.58
N THR A 460 9.99 0.71 -7.48
CA THR A 460 9.57 1.14 -6.15
C THR A 460 10.60 2.06 -5.52
N TYR A 461 10.13 2.98 -4.70
CA TYR A 461 10.97 3.85 -3.89
C TYR A 461 10.39 4.02 -2.48
N LEU A 462 11.26 4.39 -1.54
CA LEU A 462 10.89 4.76 -0.17
C LEU A 462 11.06 6.27 0.02
N CYS A 463 10.05 6.90 0.62
CA CYS A 463 10.06 8.32 1.00
C CYS A 463 10.73 8.48 2.37
N PHE A 464 12.05 8.73 2.46
CA PHE A 464 12.68 9.08 3.75
C PHE A 464 12.28 10.50 4.20
N GLY A 465 12.09 11.41 3.24
CA GLY A 465 11.35 12.65 3.45
C GLY A 465 9.84 12.46 3.43
N GLN A 466 9.11 13.57 3.56
CA GLN A 466 7.65 13.57 3.34
C GLN A 466 7.30 13.09 1.92
N CYS A 467 6.20 12.37 1.80
CA CYS A 467 5.77 11.74 0.56
C CYS A 467 4.64 12.57 -0.05
N VAL A 468 5.04 13.56 -0.86
CA VAL A 468 4.21 14.74 -1.17
C VAL A 468 3.42 14.63 -2.48
N SER A 469 2.35 15.43 -2.58
CA SER A 469 1.71 15.79 -3.84
C SER A 469 2.52 16.81 -4.63
N THR A 470 2.07 17.14 -5.84
CA THR A 470 2.63 18.24 -6.67
C THR A 470 2.56 19.61 -5.99
N GLN A 471 1.74 19.76 -4.95
CA GLN A 471 1.63 20.99 -4.15
C GLN A 471 2.54 20.98 -2.91
N GLY A 472 3.38 19.95 -2.74
CA GLY A 472 4.26 19.82 -1.57
C GLY A 472 3.54 19.41 -0.28
N ILE A 473 2.29 18.97 -0.36
CA ILE A 473 1.53 18.49 0.79
C ILE A 473 1.87 17.02 1.03
N ASP A 474 2.29 16.65 2.23
CA ASP A 474 2.49 15.24 2.59
C ASP A 474 1.15 14.48 2.53
N VAL A 475 1.07 13.51 1.63
CA VAL A 475 -0.17 12.77 1.32
C VAL A 475 -0.10 11.30 1.74
N HIS A 476 1.09 10.77 2.06
CA HIS A 476 1.27 9.39 2.51
C HIS A 476 2.07 9.24 3.81
N GLY A 477 2.95 10.18 4.15
CA GLY A 477 3.84 10.13 5.31
C GLY A 477 5.29 9.77 4.96
N ALA A 478 6.25 10.32 5.71
CA ALA A 478 7.65 9.85 5.67
C ALA A 478 7.76 8.40 6.15
N GLY A 479 8.39 7.54 5.37
CA GLY A 479 8.40 6.08 5.52
C GLY A 479 7.43 5.35 4.60
N ALA A 480 6.64 6.08 3.78
CA ALA A 480 5.81 5.48 2.75
C ALA A 480 6.64 4.88 1.61
N GLN A 481 6.11 3.81 1.03
CA GLN A 481 6.67 3.14 -0.15
C GLN A 481 5.71 3.33 -1.32
N ARG A 482 6.25 3.81 -2.44
CA ARG A 482 5.50 4.14 -3.66
C ARG A 482 6.25 3.61 -4.89
N SER A 483 5.83 4.04 -6.08
CA SER A 483 6.47 3.68 -7.33
C SER A 483 6.42 4.84 -8.32
N ASP A 484 7.46 4.95 -9.14
CA ASP A 484 7.60 5.94 -10.20
C ASP A 484 8.04 5.26 -11.50
N PRO A 485 7.81 5.90 -12.67
CA PRO A 485 8.37 5.45 -13.93
C PRO A 485 9.89 5.32 -13.84
N LYS A 486 10.44 4.22 -14.36
CA LYS A 486 11.90 3.94 -14.36
C LYS A 486 12.71 4.90 -15.21
N SER A 487 12.07 5.52 -16.20
CA SER A 487 12.67 6.45 -17.16
C SER A 487 11.62 7.42 -17.71
N GLY A 488 12.06 8.48 -18.36
CA GLY A 488 11.20 9.45 -19.03
C GLY A 488 11.40 10.87 -18.55
N ASP A 489 10.40 11.70 -18.79
CA ASP A 489 10.45 13.14 -18.51
C ASP A 489 9.45 13.48 -17.39
N PRO A 490 9.92 13.94 -16.21
CA PRO A 490 9.06 14.24 -15.08
C PRO A 490 8.11 15.41 -15.34
N THR A 491 8.42 16.31 -16.29
CA THR A 491 7.55 17.45 -16.62
C THR A 491 6.19 17.02 -17.19
N ARG A 492 6.11 15.79 -17.73
CA ARG A 492 4.85 15.17 -18.20
C ARG A 492 3.89 14.82 -17.07
N TRP A 493 4.32 14.93 -15.82
CA TRP A 493 3.56 14.61 -14.62
C TRP A 493 3.31 15.85 -13.75
N SER A 494 3.26 17.03 -14.35
CA SER A 494 3.01 18.30 -13.63
C SER A 494 1.69 18.32 -12.84
N SER A 495 0.69 17.53 -13.24
CA SER A 495 -0.57 17.35 -12.50
C SER A 495 -0.51 16.28 -11.40
N GLY A 496 0.59 15.55 -11.30
CA GLY A 496 0.73 14.41 -10.40
C GLY A 496 -0.06 13.19 -10.85
N ARG A 497 -0.05 12.15 -10.00
CA ARG A 497 -0.73 10.87 -10.25
C ARG A 497 -1.84 10.62 -9.23
N GLY A 498 -2.97 10.12 -9.72
CA GLY A 498 -4.11 9.73 -8.88
C GLY A 498 -4.86 10.91 -8.25
N GLY A 499 -5.87 10.61 -7.43
CA GLY A 499 -6.75 11.62 -6.84
C GLY A 499 -6.07 12.55 -5.83
N GLN A 500 -4.93 12.14 -5.27
CA GLN A 500 -4.12 12.93 -4.34
C GLN A 500 -3.02 13.74 -5.03
N GLN A 501 -2.92 13.66 -6.37
CA GLN A 501 -1.92 14.35 -7.18
C GLN A 501 -0.49 14.04 -6.72
N ASP A 502 -0.21 12.76 -6.49
CA ASP A 502 1.10 12.28 -6.03
C ASP A 502 2.19 12.80 -6.96
N ALA A 503 3.24 13.41 -6.39
CA ALA A 503 4.34 13.89 -7.21
C ALA A 503 5.09 12.70 -7.82
N VAL A 504 5.45 12.83 -9.10
CA VAL A 504 6.22 11.84 -9.85
C VAL A 504 7.54 12.49 -10.23
N ARG A 505 8.65 11.92 -9.76
CA ARG A 505 9.99 12.50 -9.94
C ARG A 505 10.76 11.83 -11.06
N ILE A 506 10.59 10.52 -11.29
CA ILE A 506 11.40 9.69 -12.22
C ILE A 506 12.90 9.64 -11.87
N VAL A 507 13.42 10.64 -11.17
CA VAL A 507 14.75 10.69 -10.60
C VAL A 507 14.67 10.71 -9.08
N ASN A 508 15.27 9.71 -8.44
CA ASN A 508 15.33 9.55 -6.98
C ASN A 508 16.78 9.27 -6.56
N TYR A 509 17.08 9.43 -5.27
CA TYR A 509 18.41 9.15 -4.72
C TYR A 509 18.67 7.64 -4.64
N ALA A 510 19.92 7.27 -4.41
CA ALA A 510 20.34 5.89 -4.18
C ALA A 510 21.20 5.80 -2.92
N ARG A 511 21.05 4.70 -2.18
CA ARG A 511 21.92 4.32 -1.07
C ARG A 511 22.25 2.85 -1.24
N CYS A 512 23.52 2.56 -1.43
CA CYS A 512 23.94 1.20 -1.78
C CYS A 512 24.09 0.33 -0.53
N VAL A 513 23.91 -0.97 -0.74
CA VAL A 513 24.02 -2.01 0.28
C VAL A 513 24.92 -3.14 -0.25
N ARG A 514 25.53 -3.89 0.65
CA ARG A 514 26.15 -5.19 0.41
C ARG A 514 25.88 -6.10 1.60
N ASP A 515 26.21 -7.37 1.49
CA ASP A 515 26.22 -8.25 2.66
C ASP A 515 27.42 -7.91 3.56
N ALA A 516 27.23 -7.97 4.88
CA ALA A 516 28.25 -7.56 5.85
C ALA A 516 29.37 -8.58 6.06
N ASN A 517 29.20 -9.81 5.58
CA ASN A 517 30.11 -10.94 5.80
C ASN A 517 30.94 -11.25 4.55
#